data_AF-A0A366EHZ9-F1
#
_entry.id   AF-A0A366EHZ9-F1
#
_cell.length_a   1.000
_cell.length_b   1.000
_cell.length_c   1.000
_cell.angle_alpha   90.00
_cell.angle_beta   90.00
_cell.angle_gamma   90.00
#
_symmetry.space_group_name_H-M   'P 1'
#
loop_
_entity.id
_entity.type
_entity.pdbx_description
1 polymer ?
#
loop_
_entity_poly.entity_id
_entity_poly.type
_entity_poly.pdbx_seq_one_letter_code
_entity_poly.pdbx_strand_id
1 'polypeptide(L)' 'MLESTELKRQLRSFCRRNRTALKYTYVGEYSAEEITEMIIENLGAQEVKRILNDIEIIHRRGGNTVTYFMLILEGLKAA' A
#
# COMPACT_ATOMS: atom_id res chain seq x y z
N MET A 1 -5.85 12.43 -14.41
CA MET A 1 -5.29 11.22 -15.05
C MET A 1 -3.86 10.93 -14.60
N LEU A 2 -2.91 11.86 -14.75
CA LEU A 2 -1.49 11.65 -14.39
C LEU A 2 -1.26 11.32 -12.90
N GLU A 3 -1.99 11.98 -12.00
CA GLU A 3 -1.85 11.74 -10.54
C GLU A 3 -2.24 10.31 -10.15
N SER A 4 -3.28 9.74 -10.75
CA SER A 4 -3.71 8.36 -10.48
C SER A 4 -2.68 7.33 -10.97
N THR A 5 -2.08 7.56 -12.15
CA THR A 5 -1.02 6.70 -12.68
C THR A 5 0.22 6.70 -11.79
N GLU A 6 0.60 7.86 -11.27
CA GLU A 6 1.77 7.99 -10.41
C GLU A 6 1.54 7.33 -9.04
N LEU A 7 0.36 7.52 -8.43
CA LEU A 7 -0.02 6.84 -7.19
C LEU A 7 0.00 5.31 -7.36
N LYS A 8 -0.59 4.81 -8.45
CA LYS A 8 -0.52 3.37 -8.82
C LYS A 8 0.91 2.89 -8.92
N ARG A 9 1.80 3.65 -9.56
CA ARG A 9 3.21 3.30 -9.74
C ARG A 9 3.95 3.21 -8.40
N GLN A 10 3.78 4.20 -7.54
CA GLN A 10 4.45 4.25 -6.24
C GLN A 10 3.97 3.14 -5.30
N LEU A 11 2.65 2.95 -5.18
CA LEU A 11 2.08 1.91 -4.34
C LEU A 11 2.50 0.52 -4.81
N ARG A 12 2.44 0.27 -6.12
CA ARG A 12 2.91 -1.00 -6.70
C ARG A 12 4.38 -1.26 -6.43
N SER A 13 5.23 -0.24 -6.57
CA SER A 13 6.66 -0.33 -6.23
C SER A 13 6.87 -0.66 -4.75
N PHE A 14 6.10 -0.04 -3.87
CA PHE A 14 6.12 -0.36 -2.45
C PHE A 14 5.70 -1.80 -2.17
N CYS A 15 4.60 -2.28 -2.75
CA CYS A 15 4.14 -3.66 -2.59
C CYS A 15 5.18 -4.68 -3.10
N ARG A 16 5.86 -4.38 -4.22
CA ARG A 16 6.93 -5.24 -4.76
C ARG A 16 8.12 -5.36 -3.81
N ARG A 17 8.62 -4.23 -3.30
CA ARG A 17 9.78 -4.23 -2.38
C ARG A 17 9.48 -4.96 -1.07
N ASN A 18 8.21 -5.01 -0.67
CA ASN A 18 7.77 -5.61 0.58
C ASN A 18 7.03 -6.95 0.38
N ARG A 19 7.20 -7.60 -0.79
CA ARG A 19 6.45 -8.80 -1.17
C ARG A 19 6.57 -9.92 -0.14
N THR A 20 7.76 -10.15 0.41
CA THR A 20 7.99 -11.20 1.43
C THR A 20 7.10 -11.01 2.65
N ALA A 21 6.94 -9.78 3.13
CA ALA A 21 6.10 -9.50 4.28
C ALA A 21 4.61 -9.63 3.92
N LEU A 22 4.21 -9.12 2.76
CA LEU A 22 2.82 -9.20 2.27
C LEU A 22 2.33 -10.62 2.04
N LYS A 23 3.23 -11.57 1.70
CA LYS A 23 2.89 -13.01 1.58
C LYS A 23 2.25 -13.60 2.84
N TYR A 24 2.49 -13.02 4.01
CA TYR A 24 1.95 -13.51 5.28
C TYR A 24 0.65 -12.80 5.71
N THR A 25 0.01 -12.06 4.80
CA THR A 25 -1.26 -11.34 5.04
C THR A 25 -2.37 -11.93 4.18
N TYR A 26 -3.61 -11.45 4.33
CA TYR A 26 -4.74 -11.92 3.49
C TYR A 26 -4.56 -11.59 1.99
N VAL A 27 -3.71 -10.62 1.65
CA VAL A 27 -3.35 -10.33 0.25
C VAL A 27 -2.15 -11.16 -0.24
N GLY A 28 -1.78 -12.22 0.48
CA GLY A 28 -0.58 -13.02 0.21
C GLY A 28 -0.55 -13.65 -1.18
N GLU A 29 -1.70 -14.03 -1.72
CA GLU A 29 -1.81 -14.63 -3.06
C GLU A 29 -1.89 -13.58 -4.19
N TYR A 30 -2.10 -12.31 -3.85
CA TYR A 30 -2.27 -11.24 -4.84
C TYR A 30 -0.91 -10.71 -5.32
N SER A 31 -0.86 -10.35 -6.59
CA SER A 31 0.25 -9.59 -7.18
C SER A 31 0.27 -8.15 -6.68
N ALA A 32 1.41 -7.47 -6.83
CA ALA A 32 1.53 -6.07 -6.45
C ALA A 32 0.57 -5.17 -7.25
N GLU A 33 0.32 -5.52 -8.52
CA GLU A 33 -0.72 -4.94 -9.36
C GLU A 33 -2.10 -5.06 -8.71
N GLU A 34 -2.54 -6.28 -8.40
CA GLU A 34 -3.88 -6.52 -7.85
C GLU A 34 -4.06 -5.87 -6.49
N ILE A 35 -3.04 -5.91 -5.62
CA ILE A 35 -3.05 -5.20 -4.33
C ILE A 35 -3.23 -3.69 -4.54
N THR A 36 -2.52 -3.13 -5.52
CA THR A 36 -2.60 -1.70 -5.82
C THR A 36 -3.98 -1.31 -6.31
N GLU A 37 -4.58 -2.10 -7.20
CA GLU A 37 -5.91 -1.81 -7.73
C GLU A 37 -6.97 -1.95 -6.63
N MET A 38 -6.93 -3.05 -5.88
CA MET A 38 -7.81 -3.28 -4.72
C MET A 38 -7.77 -2.09 -3.75
N ILE A 39 -6.58 -1.63 -3.35
CA ILE A 39 -6.44 -0.52 -2.39
C ILE A 39 -7.01 0.78 -2.95
N ILE A 40 -6.76 1.09 -4.22
CA ILE A 40 -7.28 2.31 -4.85
C ILE A 40 -8.80 2.26 -5.00
N GLU A 41 -9.36 1.10 -5.33
CA GLU A 41 -10.80 0.91 -5.44
C GLU A 41 -11.51 1.03 -4.09
N ASN A 42 -10.92 0.49 -3.02
CA ASN A 42 -11.49 0.54 -1.67
C ASN A 42 -11.36 1.92 -1.00
N LEU A 43 -10.21 2.57 -1.14
CA LEU A 43 -9.89 3.81 -0.39
C LEU A 43 -10.00 5.09 -1.22
N GLY A 44 -9.95 4.98 -2.54
CA GLY A 44 -9.86 6.13 -3.43
C GLY A 44 -8.48 6.78 -3.47
N ALA A 45 -8.24 7.57 -4.52
CA ALA A 45 -6.91 8.13 -4.81
C ALA A 45 -6.38 9.10 -3.73
N GLN A 46 -7.26 9.87 -3.09
CA GLN A 46 -6.86 10.83 -2.06
C GLN A 46 -6.30 10.15 -0.82
N GLU A 47 -6.93 9.07 -0.39
CA GLU A 47 -6.48 8.34 0.79
C GLU A 47 -5.20 7.55 0.50
N VAL A 48 -5.08 6.96 -0.70
CA VAL A 48 -3.83 6.33 -1.15
C VAL A 48 -2.67 7.32 -1.20
N LYS A 49 -2.93 8.57 -1.61
CA LYS A 49 -1.91 9.63 -1.57
C LYS A 49 -1.44 9.93 -0.14
N ARG A 50 -2.35 9.94 0.84
CA ARG A 50 -1.99 10.11 2.26
C ARG A 50 -1.15 8.95 2.77
N ILE A 51 -1.55 7.71 2.47
CA ILE A 51 -0.81 6.50 2.85
C ILE A 51 0.63 6.53 2.31
N LEU A 52 0.82 6.93 1.05
CA LEU A 52 2.14 7.04 0.45
C LEU A 52 3.00 8.13 1.11
N ASN A 53 2.39 9.28 1.45
CA ASN A 53 3.08 10.33 2.20
C ASN A 53 3.47 9.86 3.61
N ASP A 54 2.60 9.14 4.30
CA ASP A 54 2.87 8.57 5.62
C ASP A 54 4.01 7.55 5.56
N ILE A 55 4.00 6.67 4.56
CA ILE A 55 5.11 5.73 4.29
C ILE A 55 6.42 6.49 4.12
N GLU A 56 6.43 7.59 3.37
CA GLU A 56 7.63 8.41 3.19
C GLU A 56 8.10 9.04 4.51
N ILE A 57 7.20 9.61 5.30
CA ILE A 57 7.52 10.22 6.60
C ILE A 57 8.08 9.17 7.57
N ILE A 58 7.44 8.00 7.67
CA ILE A 58 7.87 6.90 8.52
C ILE A 58 9.25 6.41 8.09
N HIS A 59 9.48 6.24 6.77
CA HIS A 59 10.77 5.82 6.24
C HIS A 59 11.89 6.81 6.59
N ARG A 60 11.65 8.12 6.39
CA ARG A 60 12.62 9.19 6.72
C ARG A 60 12.97 9.23 8.21
N ARG A 61 12.07 8.77 9.09
CA ARG A 61 12.28 8.66 10.53
C ARG A 61 12.87 7.32 10.98
N GLY A 62 13.19 6.41 10.05
CA GLY A 62 13.71 5.08 10.36
C GLY A 62 12.65 4.11 10.92
N GLY A 63 11.36 4.41 10.75
CA GLY A 63 10.27 3.57 11.23
C GLY A 63 9.92 2.41 10.28
N ASN A 64 9.07 1.50 10.76
CA ASN A 64 8.64 0.32 10.01
C ASN A 64 7.41 0.63 9.13
N THR A 65 7.66 0.96 7.86
CA THR A 65 6.63 1.26 6.87
C THR A 65 5.77 0.06 6.50
N VAL A 66 6.33 -1.16 6.58
CA VAL A 66 5.62 -2.40 6.25
C VAL A 66 4.58 -2.71 7.31
N THR A 67 4.92 -2.59 8.59
CA THR A 67 3.96 -2.77 9.69
C THR A 67 2.82 -1.76 9.59
N TYR A 68 3.12 -0.47 9.32
CA TYR A 68 2.09 0.53 9.08
C TYR A 68 1.14 0.12 7.95
N PHE A 69 1.69 -0.31 6.82
CA PHE A 69 0.89 -0.74 5.68
C PHE A 69 0.07 -2.02 5.97
N MET A 70 0.61 -2.96 6.74
CA MET A 70 -0.13 -4.15 7.19
C MET A 70 -1.33 -3.79 8.07
N LEU A 71 -1.22 -2.77 8.93
CA LEU A 71 -2.35 -2.31 9.74
C LEU A 71 -3.49 -1.75 8.88
N ILE A 72 -3.15 -1.05 7.79
CA ILE A 72 -4.15 -0.58 6.81
C ILE A 72 -4.84 -1.77 6.16
N LEU A 73 -4.07 -2.78 5.73
CA LEU A 73 -4.61 -3.99 5.14
C LEU A 73 -5.55 -4.72 6.13
N GLU A 74 -5.16 -4.90 7.39
CA GLU A 74 -6.03 -5.52 8.39
C GLU A 74 -7.32 -4.71 8.63
N GLY A 75 -7.26 -3.38 8.59
CA GLY A 75 -8.45 -2.52 8.64
C GLY A 75 -9.39 -2.73 7.45
N LEU A 76 -8.84 -2.91 6.25
CA LEU A 76 -9.61 -3.19 5.02
C LEU A 76 -10.24 -4.58 5.01
N LYS A 77 -9.62 -5.57 5.64
CA LYS A 77 -10.19 -6.93 5.76
C LYS A 77 -11.47 -6.98 6.60
N ALA A 78 -11.62 -6.07 7.56
CA ALA A 78 -12.73 -6.02 8.49
C ALA A 78 -13.92 -5.17 8.01
N ALA A 79 -13.79 -4.50 6.86
CA ALA A 79 -14.80 -3.65 6.22
C ALA A 79 -15.60 -4.43 5.18
#